data_AF-A0A849FL85-F1
#
_entry.id   AF-A0A849FL85-F1
#
_cell.length_a   1.000
_cell.length_b   1.000
_cell.length_c   1.000
_cell.angle_alpha   90.00
_cell.angle_beta   90.00
_cell.angle_gamma   90.00
#
_symmetry.space_group_name_H-M   'P 1'
#
loop_
_entity.id
_entity.type
_entity.pdbx_description
1 polymer ?
#
loop_
_entity_poly.entity_id
_entity_poly.type
_entity_poly.pdbx_seq_one_letter_code
_entity_poly.pdbx_strand_id
1 'polypeptide(L)' 'GETARTEHQYIADLAIELNLEKVFLIGENFNTVKTPFMKFKDFDSMAAYLAKEKLPLSSNILIKGSRGMALERLLDLF' A
#
# COMPACT_ATOMS: atom_id res chain seq x y z
N GLY A 1 5.27 9.82 -13.98
CA GLY A 1 5.78 11.13 -14.45
C GLY A 1 7.09 11.43 -13.76
N GLU A 2 7.78 12.50 -14.16
CA GLU A 2 9.11 12.87 -13.63
C GLU A 2 9.08 13.15 -12.11
N THR A 3 7.95 13.62 -11.58
CA THR A 3 7.73 13.88 -10.14
C THR A 3 7.29 12.65 -9.34
N ALA A 4 6.99 11.52 -10.00
CA ALA A 4 6.35 10.38 -9.35
C ALA A 4 7.17 9.87 -8.16
N ARG A 5 8.49 9.72 -8.30
CA ARG A 5 9.35 9.25 -7.20
C ARG A 5 9.22 10.14 -5.95
N THR A 6 9.23 11.46 -6.15
CA THR A 6 9.12 12.44 -5.06
C THR A 6 7.73 12.39 -4.40
N GLU A 7 6.66 12.32 -5.20
CA GLU A 7 5.29 12.23 -4.70
C GLU A 7 5.06 10.93 -3.90
N HIS A 8 5.57 9.80 -4.37
CA HIS A 8 5.42 8.52 -3.67
C HIS A 8 6.26 8.48 -2.39
N GLN A 9 7.45 9.11 -2.40
CA GLN A 9 8.24 9.26 -1.17
C GLN A 9 7.50 10.12 -0.15
N TYR A 10 6.91 11.25 -0.57
CA TYR A 10 6.11 12.09 0.32
C TYR A 10 4.95 11.33 0.97
N ILE A 11 4.25 10.47 0.21
CA ILE A 11 3.18 9.63 0.79
C ILE A 11 3.73 8.63 1.80
N ALA A 12 4.90 8.04 1.54
CA ALA A 12 5.54 7.12 2.49
C ALA A 12 5.96 7.86 3.77
N ASP A 13 6.53 9.06 3.66
CA ASP A 13 6.93 9.89 4.80
C ASP A 13 5.71 10.34 5.61
N LEU A 14 4.64 10.79 4.95
CA LEU A 14 3.38 11.16 5.60
C LEU A 14 2.78 9.99 6.38
N ALA A 15 2.81 8.78 5.83
CA ALA A 15 2.31 7.60 6.53
C ALA A 15 3.13 7.26 7.79
N ILE A 16 4.43 7.59 7.81
CA ILE A 16 5.27 7.50 9.01
C ILE A 16 4.82 8.53 10.04
N GLU A 17 4.63 9.78 9.62
CA GLU A 17 4.20 10.88 10.50
C GLU A 17 2.81 10.63 11.12
N LEU A 18 1.90 10.01 10.36
CA LEU A 18 0.57 9.62 10.84
C LEU A 18 0.59 8.44 11.83
N ASN A 19 1.75 7.80 12.03
CA ASN A 19 1.95 6.69 12.97
C ASN A 19 0.93 5.55 12.78
N LEU A 20 0.69 5.17 11.53
CA LEU A 20 -0.25 4.09 11.19
C LEU A 20 0.32 2.73 11.61
N GLU A 21 -0.52 1.87 12.21
CA GLU A 21 -0.09 0.57 12.75
C GLU A 21 0.48 -0.37 11.67
N LYS A 22 -0.18 -0.46 10.52
CA LYS A 22 0.24 -1.30 9.40
C LYS A 22 0.01 -0.56 8.08
N VAL A 23 1.07 -0.46 7.28
CA VAL A 23 1.04 0.25 6.00
C VAL A 23 1.59 -0.67 4.92
N PHE A 24 0.86 -0.75 3.80
CA PHE A 24 1.25 -1.48 2.61
C PHE A 24 1.26 -0.51 1.43
N LEU A 25 2.40 -0.39 0.77
CA LEU A 25 2.55 0.45 -0.41
C LEU A 25 2.57 -0.42 -1.66
N ILE A 26 1.64 -0.20 -2.57
CA ILE A 26 1.39 -1.09 -3.72
C ILE A 26 1.67 -0.33 -5.02
N GLY A 27 2.53 -0.88 -5.88
CA GLY A 27 2.84 -0.33 -7.20
C GLY A 27 4.34 -0.10 -7.41
N GLU A 28 4.77 -0.12 -8.68
CA GLU A 28 6.18 -0.01 -9.07
C GLU A 28 6.87 1.26 -8.54
N ASN A 29 6.16 2.40 -8.58
CA ASN A 29 6.70 3.67 -8.07
C ASN A 29 7.02 3.60 -6.57
N PHE A 30 6.15 2.95 -5.79
CA PHE A 30 6.40 2.74 -4.36
C PHE A 30 7.57 1.81 -4.10
N ASN A 31 7.91 0.91 -5.02
CA ASN A 31 9.05 0.01 -4.83
C ASN A 31 10.38 0.79 -4.68
N THR A 32 10.44 2.00 -5.26
CA THR A 32 11.63 2.87 -5.26
C THR A 32 11.76 3.79 -4.04
N VAL A 33 10.73 3.87 -3.17
CA VAL A 33 10.75 4.76 -2.00
C VAL A 33 11.52 4.13 -0.84
N LYS A 34 12.10 4.99 0.01
CA LYS A 34 12.76 4.60 1.26
C LYS A 34 11.74 4.69 2.39
N THR A 35 11.47 3.56 3.03
CA THR A 35 10.43 3.47 4.07
C THR A 35 10.60 2.17 4.86
N PRO A 36 10.18 2.11 6.13
CA PRO A 36 10.09 0.85 6.88
C PRO A 36 8.89 -0.01 6.45
N PHE A 37 7.95 0.53 5.66
CA PHE A 37 6.72 -0.16 5.30
C PHE A 37 6.92 -1.25 4.26
N MET A 38 6.01 -2.23 4.27
CA MET A 38 5.98 -3.27 3.25
C MET A 38 5.60 -2.70 1.90
N LYS A 39 6.28 -3.21 0.87
CA LYS A 39 6.10 -2.79 -0.52
C LYS A 39 5.74 -3.97 -1.38
N PHE A 40 4.75 -3.77 -2.25
CA PHE A 40 4.30 -4.75 -3.23
C PHE A 40 4.38 -4.13 -4.61
N LYS A 41 4.83 -4.89 -5.60
CA LYS A 41 4.94 -4.39 -6.98
C LYS A 41 3.57 -4.18 -7.63
N ASP A 42 2.57 -4.96 -7.24
CA ASP A 42 1.26 -5.03 -7.86
C ASP A 42 0.20 -5.58 -6.87
N PHE A 43 -1.06 -5.57 -7.31
CA PHE A 43 -2.17 -6.13 -6.55
C PHE A 43 -1.97 -7.62 -6.25
N ASP A 44 -1.52 -8.42 -7.22
CA ASP A 44 -1.45 -9.87 -7.09
C ASP A 44 -0.45 -10.29 -6.00
N SER A 45 0.69 -9.62 -5.91
CA SER A 45 1.67 -9.85 -4.84
C SER A 45 1.13 -9.48 -3.46
N MET A 46 0.33 -8.43 -3.34
CA MET A 46 -0.35 -8.09 -2.09
C MET A 46 -1.45 -9.10 -1.75
N ALA A 47 -2.26 -9.50 -2.72
CA ALA A 47 -3.33 -10.48 -2.53
C ALA A 47 -2.79 -11.84 -2.06
N ALA A 48 -1.69 -12.31 -2.66
CA ALA A 48 -1.01 -13.54 -2.26
C ALA A 48 -0.44 -13.46 -0.82
N TYR A 49 -0.04 -12.28 -0.38
CA TYR A 49 0.41 -12.05 0.99
C TYR A 49 -0.77 -12.08 1.97
N LEU A 50 -1.85 -11.35 1.69
CA LEU A 50 -3.06 -11.34 2.55
C LEU A 50 -3.74 -12.71 2.66
N ALA A 51 -3.65 -13.55 1.63
CA ALA A 51 -4.14 -14.92 1.67
C ALA A 51 -3.42 -15.78 2.73
N LYS A 52 -2.18 -15.45 3.07
CA LYS A 52 -1.36 -16.14 4.07
C LYS A 52 -1.40 -15.45 5.43
N GLU A 53 -1.39 -14.12 5.42
CA GLU A 53 -1.38 -13.30 6.63
C GLU A 53 -2.65 -12.46 6.69
N LYS A 54 -3.63 -12.97 7.43
CA LYS A 54 -4.90 -12.28 7.63
C LYS A 54 -4.71 -11.02 8.47
N LEU A 55 -5.45 -9.96 8.13
CA LEU A 55 -5.51 -8.77 8.98
C LEU A 55 -6.33 -9.05 10.25
N PRO A 56 -6.09 -8.30 11.34
CA PRO A 56 -6.92 -8.39 12.54
C PRO A 56 -8.40 -8.11 12.24
N LEU A 57 -9.30 -8.83 12.91
CA LEU A 57 -10.75 -8.74 12.69
C LEU A 57 -11.36 -7.36 13.03
N SER A 58 -10.67 -6.54 13.83
CA SER A 58 -11.15 -5.25 14.33
C SER A 58 -10.29 -4.08 13.84
N SER A 59 -10.01 -4.05 12.53
CA SER A 59 -9.19 -3.00 11.92
C SER A 59 -10.02 -1.99 11.14
N ASN A 60 -9.65 -0.71 11.25
CA ASN A 60 -10.12 0.33 10.34
C ASN A 60 -9.18 0.37 9.13
N ILE A 61 -9.68 0.01 7.95
CA ILE A 61 -8.88 -0.10 6.73
C ILE A 61 -9.14 1.11 5.83
N LEU A 62 -8.07 1.79 5.41
CA LEU A 62 -8.10 2.80 4.36
C LEU A 62 -7.45 2.25 3.10
N ILE A 63 -8.22 2.17 2.01
CA ILE A 63 -7.71 1.80 0.69
C ILE A 63 -7.66 3.07 -0.17
N LYS A 64 -6.50 3.39 -0.72
CA LYS A 64 -6.30 4.56 -1.59
C LYS A 64 -5.37 4.21 -2.75
N GLY A 65 -5.75 4.61 -3.96
CA GLY A 65 -4.95 4.41 -5.16
C GLY A 65 -5.56 5.07 -6.39
N SER A 66 -4.79 5.14 -7.46
CA SER A 66 -5.27 5.62 -8.76
C SER A 66 -6.27 4.63 -9.36
N ARG A 67 -7.28 5.11 -10.10
CA ARG A 67 -8.31 4.27 -10.73
C ARG A 67 -7.74 3.08 -11.52
N GLY A 68 -6.65 3.29 -12.26
CA GLY A 68 -6.01 2.24 -13.06
C GLY A 68 -5.43 1.06 -12.25
N MET A 69 -5.27 1.21 -10.94
CA MET A 69 -4.79 0.11 -10.09
C MET A 69 -5.91 -0.88 -9.70
N ALA A 70 -7.17 -0.42 -9.77
CA ALA A 70 -8.34 -1.17 -9.35
C ALA A 70 -8.15 -1.82 -7.95
N LEU A 71 -7.71 -1.04 -6.95
CA LEU A 71 -7.43 -1.53 -5.60
C LEU A 71 -8.70 -1.86 -4.80
N GLU A 72 -9.86 -1.42 -5.26
CA GLU A 72 -11.16 -1.83 -4.72
C GLU A 72 -11.33 -3.35 -4.69
N ARG A 73 -10.64 -4.10 -5.55
CA ARG A 73 -10.58 -5.57 -5.52
C ARG A 73 -10.01 -6.15 -4.23
N LEU A 74 -9.30 -5.35 -3.42
CA LEU A 74 -8.84 -5.79 -2.10
C LEU A 74 -10.00 -6.00 -1.13
N LEU A 75 -11.16 -5.37 -1.37
CA LEU A 75 -12.35 -5.54 -0.52
C LEU A 75 -12.84 -6.99 -0.48
N ASP A 76 -12.64 -7.75 -1.56
CA ASP A 76 -13.03 -9.16 -1.63
C ASP A 76 -12.10 -10.09 -0.82
N LEU A 77 -11.00 -9.54 -0.25
CA LEU A 77 -10.01 -10.29 0.54
C LEU A 77 -10.16 -10.10 2.05
N PHE A 78 -11.08 -9.23 2.49
CA PHE A 78 -11.31 -8.92 3.91
C PHE A 78 -12.60 -9.56 4.43
#